data_AF-A0A1Y2QTK0-F1
#
_entry.id   AF-A0A1Y2QTK0-F1
#
_cell.length_a   1.000
_cell.length_b   1.000
_cell.length_c   1.000
_cell.angle_alpha   90.00
_cell.angle_beta   90.00
_cell.angle_gamma   90.00
#
_symmetry.space_group_name_H-M   'P 1'
#
loop_
_entity.id
_entity.type
_entity.pdbx_description
1 polymer ?
#
loop_
_entity_poly.entity_id
_entity_poly.type
_entity_poly.pdbx_seq_one_letter_code
_entity_poly.pdbx_strand_id
1 'polypeptide(L)'
;MSSMVRVCLALVCAFLLSGASLAQPRDVGDQGTLFPTGGREQMHCFPTGTAAVPEICGNFEVRWKLSTLMGEPIANFGLVWSLTGVRILVDKRSQFYNLKSLPPAVAKAAQTSELMLYGLGLFTGENGATLAVDVDTGAPARPDGKVSFNVPGSPDWGRFIISGGSALDHRGMVAHGQTGWCAEKHRSYLTPPQARDEMRRRTKLTHLLVCPRTSANPGFLEGALQSHCETAPKAAWCEKKPEKAETPEKPDLRYGDALDKVTDKPAVQRKHAQLVDAFRREADAACSKELAPVQACLRKSCPDAAGPSEASCKSMPNRPARILGPLLTRSDSGPCNARCQREREEAREEARLERERENDTFRERVAAWDAQWSGLANQCEENKQARAAQHQCFQASERQCNPTGLTARTCLDRRMVHAPTEGAAEAVQARETTDRMRAEQRPKFLD
;
A
#
# COMPACT_ATOMS: atom_id res chain seq x y z
N MET A 1 -52.80 48.38 2.26
CA MET A 1 -52.17 47.55 3.31
C MET A 1 -51.49 46.27 2.77
N SER A 2 -50.93 46.26 1.54
CA SER A 2 -50.35 45.02 0.96
C SER A 2 -48.90 45.16 0.44
N SER A 3 -48.29 46.35 0.53
CA SER A 3 -46.94 46.59 0.01
C SER A 3 -45.83 46.56 1.09
N MET A 4 -46.14 46.95 2.34
CA MET A 4 -45.16 46.97 3.43
C MET A 4 -44.80 45.58 3.98
N VAL A 5 -45.70 44.60 3.88
CA VAL A 5 -45.46 43.24 4.39
C VAL A 5 -44.44 42.47 3.51
N ARG A 6 -44.37 42.78 2.21
CA ARG A 6 -43.43 42.13 1.30
C ARG A 6 -41.99 42.66 1.42
N VAL A 7 -41.82 43.93 1.80
CA VAL A 7 -40.48 44.51 1.99
C VAL A 7 -39.84 44.02 3.30
N CYS A 8 -40.62 43.83 4.36
CA CYS A 8 -40.10 43.25 5.61
C CYS A 8 -39.73 41.76 5.47
N LEU A 9 -40.44 40.97 4.66
CA LEU A 9 -40.09 39.56 4.46
C LEU A 9 -38.79 39.37 3.66
N ALA A 10 -38.51 40.25 2.70
CA ALA A 10 -37.28 40.20 1.91
C ALA A 10 -36.03 40.60 2.72
N LEU A 11 -36.17 41.55 3.66
CA LEU A 11 -35.05 41.97 4.52
C LEU A 11 -34.70 40.91 5.58
N VAL A 12 -35.69 40.17 6.08
CA VAL A 12 -35.48 39.09 7.08
C VAL A 12 -34.84 37.85 6.43
N CYS A 13 -35.18 37.53 5.18
CA CYS A 13 -34.46 36.47 4.44
C CYS A 13 -33.01 36.86 4.11
N ALA A 14 -32.69 38.13 3.85
CA ALA A 14 -31.32 38.57 3.59
C ALA A 14 -30.43 38.57 4.86
N PHE A 15 -31.01 38.81 6.03
CA PHE A 15 -30.30 38.73 7.31
C PHE A 15 -30.17 37.31 7.88
N LEU A 16 -31.06 36.39 7.52
CA LEU A 16 -30.94 34.97 7.91
C LEU A 16 -29.92 34.19 7.05
N LEU A 17 -29.55 34.71 5.87
CA LEU A 17 -28.53 34.11 5.00
C LEU A 17 -27.10 34.61 5.26
N SER A 18 -26.90 35.61 6.14
CA SER A 18 -25.59 36.18 6.45
C SER A 18 -24.98 35.68 7.77
N GLY A 19 -25.71 34.87 8.56
CA GLY A 19 -25.23 34.31 9.83
C GLY A 19 -24.69 32.88 9.77
N ALA A 20 -24.93 32.14 8.69
CA ALA A 20 -24.41 30.79 8.49
C ALA A 20 -23.10 30.82 7.69
N SER A 21 -22.09 31.53 8.21
CA SER A 21 -20.74 31.04 7.98
C SER A 21 -20.64 29.74 8.77
N LEU A 22 -21.02 28.62 8.12
CA LEU A 22 -20.58 27.29 8.52
C LEU A 22 -19.12 27.46 8.89
N ALA A 23 -18.80 27.29 10.17
CA ALA A 23 -17.43 27.23 10.62
C ALA A 23 -16.82 26.09 9.82
N GLN A 24 -16.16 26.43 8.72
CA GLN A 24 -15.40 25.47 7.93
C GLN A 24 -14.52 24.76 8.95
N PRO A 25 -14.50 23.41 8.98
CA PRO A 25 -13.60 22.70 9.85
C PRO A 25 -12.23 23.33 9.63
N ARG A 26 -11.66 23.94 10.69
CA ARG A 26 -10.33 24.56 10.58
C ARG A 26 -9.43 23.48 10.00
N ASP A 27 -8.94 23.68 8.79
CA ASP A 27 -8.00 22.74 8.18
C ASP A 27 -6.85 22.53 9.16
N VAL A 28 -6.76 21.31 9.69
CA VAL A 28 -5.71 20.85 10.60
C VAL A 28 -4.57 20.33 9.74
N GLY A 29 -3.34 20.71 10.04
CA GLY A 29 -2.16 20.42 9.23
C GLY A 29 -1.86 21.48 8.17
N ASP A 30 -0.91 21.18 7.29
CA ASP A 30 -0.43 22.07 6.22
C ASP A 30 0.06 21.21 5.04
N GLN A 31 0.50 21.86 3.96
CA GLN A 31 1.08 21.21 2.79
C GLN A 31 2.26 21.99 2.23
N GLY A 32 3.16 21.31 1.53
CA GLY A 32 4.32 21.94 0.93
C GLY A 32 5.21 20.99 0.15
N THR A 33 6.43 21.43 -0.11
CA THR A 33 7.46 20.65 -0.81
C THR A 33 8.72 20.64 0.03
N LEU A 34 9.26 19.44 0.24
CA LEU A 34 10.57 19.23 0.83
C LEU A 34 11.60 18.95 -0.26
N PHE A 35 12.78 19.52 -0.07
CA PHE A 35 13.97 19.27 -0.88
C PHE A 35 15.02 18.56 -0.01
N PRO A 36 15.93 17.79 -0.62
CA PRO A 36 17.04 17.22 0.10
C PRO A 36 17.97 18.29 0.68
N THR A 37 18.80 17.86 1.63
CA THR A 37 19.81 18.71 2.26
C THR A 37 20.79 19.24 1.20
N GLY A 38 20.74 20.56 0.96
CA GLY A 38 21.57 21.30 -0.01
C GLY A 38 20.87 21.71 -1.31
N GLY A 39 19.54 21.49 -1.38
CA GLY A 39 18.65 22.25 -2.27
C GLY A 39 18.19 21.51 -3.52
N ARG A 40 17.41 22.21 -4.35
CA ARG A 40 16.67 21.62 -5.49
C ARG A 40 17.55 21.07 -6.61
N GLU A 41 18.75 21.64 -6.79
CA GLU A 41 19.65 21.29 -7.89
C GLU A 41 20.71 20.27 -7.50
N GLN A 42 20.76 19.87 -6.22
CA GLN A 42 21.75 18.91 -5.77
C GLN A 42 21.38 17.50 -6.21
N MET A 43 22.30 16.87 -6.92
CA MET A 43 22.19 15.48 -7.32
C MET A 43 22.44 14.56 -6.13
N HIS A 44 21.53 13.61 -5.90
CA HIS A 44 21.67 12.57 -4.90
C HIS A 44 21.78 11.21 -5.58
N CYS A 45 22.73 10.39 -5.10
CA CYS A 45 22.92 9.03 -5.57
C CYS A 45 22.35 8.04 -4.55
N PHE A 46 21.59 7.07 -5.05
CA PHE A 46 20.92 6.05 -4.26
C PHE A 46 21.48 4.68 -4.60
N PRO A 47 21.80 3.85 -3.59
CA PRO A 47 22.30 2.51 -3.82
C PRO A 47 21.20 1.61 -4.41
N THR A 48 21.58 0.75 -5.34
CA THR A 48 20.65 -0.19 -6.01
C THR A 48 20.69 -1.60 -5.45
N GLY A 49 21.77 -1.94 -4.73
CA GLY A 49 22.05 -3.32 -4.32
C GLY A 49 22.61 -4.22 -5.42
N THR A 50 22.89 -3.69 -6.62
CA THR A 50 23.43 -4.47 -7.73
C THR A 50 24.89 -4.15 -8.02
N ALA A 51 25.63 -5.13 -8.56
CA ALA A 51 27.06 -4.98 -8.82
C ALA A 51 27.34 -4.15 -10.09
N ALA A 52 26.52 -4.28 -11.14
CA ALA A 52 26.75 -3.62 -12.42
C ALA A 52 26.42 -2.12 -12.35
N VAL A 53 25.34 -1.76 -11.66
CA VAL A 53 24.88 -0.38 -11.49
C VAL A 53 24.79 -0.06 -10.01
N PRO A 54 25.91 0.17 -9.30
CA PRO A 54 25.90 0.36 -7.84
C PRO A 54 25.03 1.51 -7.35
N GLU A 55 24.90 2.59 -8.13
CA GLU A 55 24.11 3.76 -7.74
C GLU A 55 23.34 4.37 -8.92
N ILE A 56 22.19 4.96 -8.61
CA ILE A 56 21.38 5.76 -9.53
C ILE A 56 21.29 7.17 -8.96
N CYS A 57 21.59 8.17 -9.78
CA CYS A 57 21.73 9.55 -9.33
C CYS A 57 20.71 10.48 -9.99
N GLY A 58 20.06 11.31 -9.19
CA GLY A 58 19.01 12.19 -9.67
C GLY A 58 18.66 13.31 -8.72
N ASN A 59 17.79 14.18 -9.20
CA ASN A 59 17.18 15.24 -8.41
C ASN A 59 15.76 14.81 -8.02
N PHE A 60 15.36 15.11 -6.79
CA PHE A 60 14.04 14.74 -6.28
C PHE A 60 13.46 15.81 -5.35
N GLU A 61 12.14 15.83 -5.27
CA GLU A 61 11.35 16.62 -4.33
C GLU A 61 10.25 15.75 -3.72
N VAL A 62 9.89 16.00 -2.47
CA VAL A 62 8.78 15.32 -1.80
C VAL A 62 7.67 16.33 -1.54
N ARG A 63 6.54 16.15 -2.21
CA ARG A 63 5.32 16.94 -1.96
C ARG A 63 4.57 16.32 -0.81
N TRP A 64 4.28 17.10 0.22
CA TRP A 64 3.68 16.60 1.43
C TRP A 64 2.38 17.32 1.76
N LYS A 65 1.46 16.60 2.37
CA LYS A 65 0.25 17.14 2.98
C LYS A 65 -0.04 16.38 4.26
N LEU A 66 -0.11 17.13 5.36
CA LEU A 66 -0.58 16.64 6.65
C LEU A 66 -2.02 17.11 6.83
N SER A 67 -2.91 16.20 7.17
CA SER A 67 -4.32 16.53 7.39
C SER A 67 -4.94 15.61 8.43
N THR A 68 -6.25 15.72 8.64
CA THR A 68 -7.01 14.76 9.44
C THR A 68 -8.25 14.29 8.70
N LEU A 69 -8.61 13.02 8.83
CA LEU A 69 -9.85 12.45 8.31
C LEU A 69 -10.57 11.71 9.43
N MET A 70 -11.83 12.09 9.69
CA MET A 70 -12.63 11.51 10.78
C MET A 70 -11.93 11.53 12.15
N GLY A 71 -11.04 12.51 12.38
CA GLY A 71 -10.29 12.65 13.63
C GLY A 71 -8.96 11.89 13.69
N GLU A 72 -8.63 11.08 12.69
CA GLU A 72 -7.33 10.41 12.56
C GLU A 72 -6.34 11.27 11.76
N PRO A 73 -5.03 11.23 12.05
CA PRO A 73 -4.04 11.97 11.29
C PRO A 73 -3.80 11.28 9.96
N ILE A 74 -3.63 12.07 8.92
CA ILE A 74 -3.23 11.63 7.59
C ILE A 74 -1.92 12.31 7.25
N ALA A 75 -0.95 11.51 6.80
CA ALA A 75 0.23 12.02 6.13
C ALA A 75 0.31 11.46 4.71
N ASN A 76 0.39 12.37 3.75
CA ASN A 76 0.52 12.04 2.34
C ASN A 76 1.83 12.62 1.80
N PHE A 77 2.71 11.76 1.28
CA PHE A 77 3.98 12.12 0.67
C PHE A 77 4.05 11.59 -0.76
N GLY A 78 4.08 12.50 -1.73
CA GLY A 78 4.30 12.19 -3.14
C GLY A 78 5.73 12.50 -3.55
N LEU A 79 6.43 11.51 -4.10
CA LEU A 79 7.78 11.67 -4.64
C LEU A 79 7.70 12.16 -6.08
N VAL A 80 8.46 13.20 -6.41
CA VAL A 80 8.75 13.58 -7.79
C VAL A 80 10.25 13.50 -7.96
N TRP A 81 10.73 12.74 -8.95
CA TRP A 81 12.16 12.67 -9.22
C TRP A 81 12.48 12.58 -10.70
N SER A 82 13.74 12.85 -11.00
CA SER A 82 14.31 12.85 -12.33
C SER A 82 15.69 12.24 -12.29
N LEU A 83 16.03 11.50 -13.34
CA LEU A 83 17.32 10.84 -13.46
C LEU A 83 18.35 11.77 -14.11
N THR A 84 19.47 11.99 -13.44
CA THR A 84 20.60 12.76 -13.97
C THR A 84 21.66 11.85 -14.59
N GLY A 85 21.91 10.71 -13.95
CA GLY A 85 22.91 9.76 -14.39
C GLY A 85 22.93 8.52 -13.52
N VAL A 86 23.84 7.61 -13.84
CA VAL A 86 24.02 6.33 -13.13
C VAL A 86 25.49 6.12 -12.88
N ARG A 87 25.81 5.41 -11.79
CA ARG A 87 27.14 4.88 -11.60
C ARG A 87 27.18 3.45 -12.09
N ILE A 88 28.14 3.17 -12.96
CA ILE A 88 28.36 1.85 -13.55
C ILE A 88 29.71 1.34 -13.05
N LEU A 89 29.78 0.06 -12.71
CA LEU A 89 31.03 -0.57 -12.32
C LEU A 89 31.89 -0.86 -13.57
N VAL A 90 33.09 -0.29 -13.60
CA VAL A 90 34.07 -0.44 -14.68
C VAL A 90 35.42 -0.82 -14.07
N ASP A 91 35.95 -1.99 -14.39
CA ASP A 91 37.24 -2.48 -13.85
C ASP A 91 37.33 -2.35 -12.31
N LYS A 92 36.25 -2.76 -11.62
CA LYS A 92 36.09 -2.67 -10.14
C LYS A 92 36.02 -1.24 -9.58
N ARG A 93 35.89 -0.21 -10.44
CA ARG A 93 35.71 1.19 -10.05
C ARG A 93 34.34 1.69 -10.48
N SER A 94 33.66 2.38 -9.58
CA SER A 94 32.36 2.98 -9.86
C SER A 94 32.53 4.31 -10.59
N GLN A 95 32.15 4.36 -11.87
CA GLN A 95 32.25 5.55 -12.72
C GLN A 95 30.87 6.16 -12.98
N PHE A 96 30.77 7.49 -12.91
CA PHE A 96 29.53 8.20 -13.17
C PHE A 96 29.34 8.47 -14.66
N TYR A 97 28.18 8.09 -15.18
CA TYR A 97 27.74 8.37 -16.54
C TYR A 97 26.50 9.23 -16.52
N ASN A 98 26.56 10.39 -17.17
CA ASN A 98 25.39 11.23 -17.35
C ASN A 98 24.41 10.53 -18.29
N LEU A 99 23.11 10.64 -18.04
CA LEU A 99 22.08 9.99 -18.85
C LEU A 99 22.20 10.34 -20.34
N LYS A 100 22.60 11.58 -20.66
CA LYS A 100 22.81 12.06 -22.04
C LYS A 100 24.03 11.44 -22.74
N SER A 101 24.98 10.93 -21.97
CA SER A 101 26.21 10.31 -22.49
C SER A 101 26.06 8.82 -22.76
N LEU A 102 24.97 8.21 -22.29
CA LEU A 102 24.70 6.80 -22.49
C LEU A 102 24.13 6.53 -23.90
N PRO A 103 24.37 5.34 -24.48
CA PRO A 103 23.74 4.92 -25.71
C PRO A 103 22.20 4.99 -25.61
N PRO A 104 21.47 5.34 -26.68
CA PRO A 104 20.03 5.59 -26.61
C PRO A 104 19.21 4.44 -25.98
N ALA A 105 19.55 3.19 -26.28
CA ALA A 105 18.90 2.01 -25.72
C ALA A 105 19.13 1.89 -24.20
N VAL A 106 20.37 2.14 -23.75
CA VAL A 106 20.75 2.11 -22.34
C VAL A 106 20.12 3.29 -21.59
N ALA A 107 20.13 4.49 -22.19
CA ALA A 107 19.48 5.68 -21.62
C ALA A 107 17.96 5.47 -21.45
N LYS A 108 17.30 4.85 -22.43
CA LYS A 108 15.88 4.51 -22.35
C LYS A 108 15.60 3.47 -21.26
N ALA A 109 16.46 2.46 -21.11
CA ALA A 109 16.35 1.49 -20.04
C ALA A 109 16.58 2.14 -18.66
N ALA A 110 17.51 3.08 -18.54
CA ALA A 110 17.73 3.82 -17.30
C ALA A 110 16.48 4.61 -16.86
N GLN A 111 15.65 5.09 -17.79
CA GLN A 111 14.37 5.74 -17.47
C GLN A 111 13.31 4.79 -16.89
N THR A 112 13.53 3.47 -16.93
CA THR A 112 12.67 2.49 -16.26
C THR A 112 13.06 2.23 -14.81
N SER A 113 14.11 2.91 -14.32
CA SER A 113 14.51 2.84 -12.92
C SER A 113 13.39 3.34 -12.01
N GLU A 114 13.35 2.83 -10.78
CA GLU A 114 12.33 3.20 -9.80
C GLU A 114 12.99 3.59 -8.48
N LEU A 115 12.43 4.61 -7.82
CA LEU A 115 12.92 5.12 -6.53
C LEU A 115 11.79 5.06 -5.50
N MET A 116 12.05 4.43 -4.36
CA MET A 116 11.18 4.47 -3.19
C MET A 116 11.92 5.19 -2.06
N LEU A 117 11.37 6.31 -1.60
CA LEU A 117 12.00 7.12 -0.58
C LEU A 117 11.39 6.85 0.79
N TYR A 118 12.25 6.55 1.75
CA TYR A 118 11.92 6.47 3.15
C TYR A 118 12.76 7.47 3.94
N GLY A 119 12.13 8.29 4.76
CA GLY A 119 12.81 9.38 5.44
C GLY A 119 12.00 9.99 6.56
N LEU A 120 12.42 11.18 6.98
CA LEU A 120 11.78 11.97 8.02
C LEU A 120 11.61 13.41 7.57
N GLY A 121 10.40 13.93 7.71
CA GLY A 121 10.08 15.34 7.54
C GLY A 121 10.23 16.04 8.88
N LEU A 122 11.25 16.88 9.02
CA LEU A 122 11.56 17.59 10.26
C LEU A 122 10.84 18.94 10.32
N PHE A 123 10.38 19.31 11.52
CA PHE A 123 9.80 20.61 11.81
C PHE A 123 10.16 21.07 13.22
N THR A 124 9.92 22.35 13.50
CA THR A 124 10.12 22.92 14.84
C THR A 124 8.76 22.98 15.55
N GLY A 125 8.66 22.28 16.68
CA GLY A 125 7.45 22.22 17.51
C GLY A 125 7.36 23.36 18.53
N GLU A 126 6.32 23.31 19.37
CA GLU A 126 6.13 24.20 20.49
C GLU A 126 7.32 24.12 21.45
N ASN A 127 7.88 25.27 21.83
CA ASN A 127 9.13 25.42 22.61
C ASN A 127 10.44 25.21 21.84
N GLY A 128 10.41 25.15 20.51
CA GLY A 128 11.62 25.07 19.69
C GLY A 128 12.21 23.66 19.58
N ALA A 129 11.48 22.64 20.02
CA ALA A 129 11.90 21.25 19.90
C ALA A 129 11.92 20.81 18.42
N THR A 130 12.96 20.08 18.01
CA THR A 130 12.95 19.42 16.70
C THR A 130 12.08 18.18 16.76
N LEU A 131 11.07 18.14 15.90
CA LEU A 131 10.10 17.05 15.77
C LEU A 131 10.15 16.50 14.34
N ALA A 132 9.64 15.28 14.15
CA ALA A 132 9.60 14.66 12.84
C ALA A 132 8.30 13.89 12.57
N VAL A 133 7.98 13.71 11.30
CA VAL A 133 6.96 12.77 10.79
C VAL A 133 7.64 11.80 9.84
N ASP A 134 7.26 10.52 9.89
CA ASP A 134 7.73 9.53 8.93
C ASP A 134 7.31 9.91 7.51
N VAL A 135 8.28 10.02 6.62
CA VAL A 135 8.08 10.23 5.18
C VAL A 135 8.19 8.87 4.51
N ASP A 136 7.03 8.34 4.13
CA ASP A 136 6.93 7.12 3.33
C ASP A 136 6.15 7.44 2.05
N THR A 137 6.80 7.27 0.91
CA THR A 137 6.20 7.55 -0.40
C THR A 137 5.35 6.39 -0.91
N GLY A 138 5.32 5.26 -0.19
CA GLY A 138 4.40 4.14 -0.35
C GLY A 138 4.65 3.24 -1.58
N ALA A 139 4.92 3.84 -2.74
CA ALA A 139 5.20 3.13 -3.98
C ALA A 139 6.49 3.64 -4.66
N PRO A 140 7.22 2.77 -5.36
CA PRO A 140 8.32 3.20 -6.21
C PRO A 140 7.83 4.14 -7.32
N ALA A 141 8.54 5.24 -7.52
CA ALA A 141 8.26 6.24 -8.53
C ALA A 141 9.24 6.10 -9.70
N ARG A 142 8.79 6.38 -10.93
CA ARG A 142 9.67 6.47 -12.12
C ARG A 142 10.23 7.89 -12.29
N PRO A 143 11.36 8.06 -12.99
CA PRO A 143 11.99 9.36 -13.22
C PRO A 143 11.28 10.15 -14.33
N ASP A 144 9.96 10.24 -14.29
CA ASP A 144 9.13 10.91 -15.31
C ASP A 144 8.63 12.29 -14.87
N GLY A 145 9.07 12.76 -13.69
CA GLY A 145 8.67 14.04 -13.12
C GLY A 145 7.23 14.10 -12.64
N LYS A 146 6.49 12.98 -12.62
CA LYS A 146 5.16 12.90 -12.04
C LYS A 146 5.24 12.61 -10.56
N VAL A 147 4.17 12.99 -9.85
CA VAL A 147 4.01 12.67 -8.43
C VAL A 147 3.72 11.18 -8.31
N SER A 148 4.46 10.49 -7.44
CA SER A 148 4.24 9.08 -7.14
C SER A 148 2.80 8.84 -6.65
N PHE A 149 2.26 7.67 -6.99
CA PHE A 149 1.02 7.23 -6.38
C PHE A 149 1.31 6.89 -4.91
N ASN A 150 0.68 7.61 -3.99
CA ASN A 150 0.77 7.31 -2.56
C ASN A 150 -0.60 6.95 -2.02
N VAL A 151 -0.67 5.90 -1.21
CA VAL A 151 -1.85 5.60 -0.39
C VAL A 151 -1.62 6.29 0.95
N PRO A 152 -2.37 7.36 1.28
CA PRO A 152 -2.14 8.09 2.52
C PRO A 152 -2.27 7.15 3.72
N GLY A 153 -1.23 7.06 4.53
CA GLY A 153 -1.31 6.32 5.79
C GLY A 153 -2.22 7.04 6.78
N SER A 154 -2.93 6.28 7.62
CA SER A 154 -3.64 6.77 8.80
C SER A 154 -2.92 6.29 10.06
N PRO A 155 -1.74 6.82 10.39
CA PRO A 155 -1.00 6.42 11.57
C PRO A 155 -1.79 6.70 12.85
N ASP A 156 -1.56 5.93 13.91
CA ASP A 156 -2.08 6.25 15.24
C ASP A 156 -1.45 7.57 15.73
N TRP A 157 -2.26 8.45 16.32
CA TRP A 157 -1.80 9.66 17.00
C TRP A 157 -0.64 9.42 17.97
N GLY A 158 -0.62 8.29 18.68
CA GLY A 158 0.46 7.91 19.60
C GLY A 158 1.79 7.53 18.91
N ARG A 159 1.80 7.45 17.58
CA ARG A 159 2.97 7.13 16.75
C ARG A 159 3.19 8.11 15.60
N PHE A 160 2.42 9.20 15.58
CA PHE A 160 2.38 10.11 14.44
C PHE A 160 3.55 11.10 14.41
N ILE A 161 3.80 11.77 15.55
CA ILE A 161 4.86 12.77 15.67
C ILE A 161 5.99 12.23 16.55
N ILE A 162 7.18 12.24 15.98
CA ILE A 162 8.42 11.77 16.59
C ILE A 162 9.03 12.95 17.35
N SER A 163 9.27 12.75 18.64
CA SER A 163 10.03 13.69 19.45
C SER A 163 11.52 13.36 19.36
N GLY A 164 12.34 14.33 18.93
CA GLY A 164 13.75 14.11 18.66
C GLY A 164 14.58 13.60 19.83
N GLY A 165 15.64 12.85 19.49
CA GLY A 165 16.77 12.57 20.38
C GLY A 165 16.70 11.33 21.28
N SER A 166 15.96 10.28 20.92
CA SER A 166 15.72 9.14 21.84
C SER A 166 16.06 7.75 21.33
N ALA A 167 16.44 7.58 20.06
CA ALA A 167 16.93 6.27 19.64
C ALA A 167 18.23 5.98 20.38
N LEU A 168 18.23 4.93 21.18
CA LEU A 168 19.45 4.44 21.80
C LEU A 168 20.26 3.70 20.73
N ASP A 169 21.55 3.98 20.63
CA ASP A 169 22.45 3.16 19.84
C ASP A 169 22.60 1.76 20.46
N HIS A 170 23.38 0.89 19.81
CA HIS A 170 23.67 -0.46 20.31
C HIS A 170 24.37 -0.49 21.68
N ARG A 171 24.79 0.68 22.21
CA ARG A 171 25.46 0.86 23.50
C ARG A 171 24.55 1.49 24.55
N GLY A 172 23.28 1.76 24.22
CA GLY A 172 22.34 2.39 25.13
C GLY A 172 22.49 3.91 25.26
N MET A 173 23.20 4.56 24.33
CA MET A 173 23.43 6.01 24.32
C MET A 173 22.53 6.71 23.31
N VAL A 174 22.16 7.96 23.54
CA VAL A 174 21.38 8.76 22.58
C VAL A 174 22.13 8.85 21.24
N ALA A 175 21.54 8.27 20.20
CA ALA A 175 22.07 8.37 18.85
C ALA A 175 21.76 9.76 18.27
N HIS A 176 22.80 10.45 17.84
CA HIS A 176 22.69 11.76 17.19
C HIS A 176 22.73 11.65 15.66
N GLY A 177 22.32 12.71 14.97
CA GLY A 177 22.37 12.80 13.51
C GLY A 177 21.44 11.81 12.79
N GLN A 178 21.73 11.55 11.51
CA GLN A 178 20.88 10.75 10.62
C GLN A 178 20.63 9.33 11.17
N THR A 179 21.63 8.72 11.79
CA THR A 179 21.55 7.37 12.36
C THR A 179 20.58 7.28 13.53
N GLY A 180 20.52 8.29 14.39
CA GLY A 180 19.59 8.30 15.51
C GLY A 180 18.16 8.61 15.10
N TRP A 181 17.98 9.56 14.19
CA TRP A 181 16.66 9.91 13.68
C TRP A 181 16.04 8.75 12.88
N CYS A 182 16.81 8.11 12.01
CA CYS A 182 16.32 7.02 11.16
C CYS A 182 16.16 5.67 11.87
N ALA A 183 16.49 5.57 13.16
CA ALA A 183 16.25 4.36 13.93
C ALA A 183 14.78 4.25 14.33
N GLU A 184 14.18 3.07 14.05
CA GLU A 184 12.80 2.75 14.43
C GLU A 184 12.69 2.24 15.87
N LYS A 185 13.74 1.59 16.36
CA LYS A 185 13.77 1.03 17.73
C LYS A 185 13.98 2.15 18.75
N HIS A 186 13.25 2.07 19.86
CA HIS A 186 13.33 3.01 20.98
C HIS A 186 13.02 4.46 20.61
N ARG A 187 12.34 4.69 19.48
CA ARG A 187 11.90 6.02 19.08
C ARG A 187 10.82 6.52 20.05
N SER A 188 11.00 7.74 20.54
CA SER A 188 9.99 8.43 21.35
C SER A 188 9.03 9.22 20.47
N TYR A 189 7.76 9.19 20.86
CA TYR A 189 6.68 9.87 20.18
C TYR A 189 6.02 10.86 21.13
N LEU A 190 5.44 11.92 20.58
CA LEU A 190 4.55 12.77 21.35
C LEU A 190 3.30 11.99 21.78
N THR A 191 2.76 12.36 22.93
CA THR A 191 1.47 11.82 23.36
C THR A 191 0.36 12.26 22.40
N PRO A 192 -0.75 11.50 22.26
CA PRO A 192 -1.85 11.87 21.36
C PRO A 192 -2.41 13.29 21.54
N PRO A 193 -2.53 13.85 22.76
CA PRO A 193 -2.92 15.25 22.93
C PRO A 193 -1.90 16.23 22.34
N GLN A 194 -0.61 16.04 22.66
CA GLN A 194 0.48 16.89 22.16
C GLN A 194 0.58 16.83 20.63
N ALA A 195 0.47 15.64 20.04
CA ALA A 195 0.50 15.48 18.58
C ALA A 195 -0.66 16.20 17.88
N ARG A 196 -1.87 16.17 18.47
CA ARG A 196 -3.03 16.91 17.97
C ARG A 196 -2.84 18.41 18.08
N ASP A 197 -2.26 18.88 19.16
CA ASP A 197 -2.01 20.32 19.36
C ASP A 197 -0.95 20.84 18.39
N GLU A 198 0.11 20.08 18.10
CA GLU A 198 1.07 20.41 17.03
C GLU A 198 0.38 20.49 15.66
N MET A 199 -0.45 19.51 15.30
CA MET A 199 -1.19 19.53 14.04
C MET A 199 -2.14 20.71 13.90
N ARG A 200 -2.79 21.13 14.99
CA ARG A 200 -3.67 22.32 15.02
C ARG A 200 -2.90 23.62 14.80
N ARG A 201 -1.59 23.64 15.06
CA ARG A 201 -0.70 24.79 14.82
C ARG A 201 -0.23 24.88 13.35
N ARG A 202 -0.74 24.02 12.46
CA ARG A 202 -0.34 23.94 11.04
C ARG A 202 1.13 23.59 10.88
N THR A 203 1.48 22.39 11.36
CA THR A 203 2.83 21.81 11.26
C THR A 203 3.39 21.96 9.85
N LYS A 204 4.48 22.74 9.73
CA LYS A 204 5.19 22.94 8.48
C LYS A 204 6.49 22.15 8.45
N LEU A 205 6.56 21.14 7.58
CA LEU A 205 7.80 20.40 7.37
C LEU A 205 8.81 21.29 6.65
N THR A 206 10.03 21.34 7.17
CA THR A 206 11.09 22.26 6.73
C THR A 206 12.30 21.55 6.14
N HIS A 207 12.64 20.37 6.66
CA HIS A 207 13.80 19.61 6.22
C HIS A 207 13.41 18.15 5.95
N LEU A 208 14.04 17.56 4.94
CA LEU A 208 13.93 16.13 4.65
C LEU A 208 15.24 15.44 5.00
N LEU A 209 15.13 14.44 5.87
CA LEU A 209 16.20 13.51 6.17
C LEU A 209 15.92 12.19 5.46
N VAL A 210 16.75 11.81 4.51
CA VAL A 210 16.63 10.51 3.83
C VAL A 210 17.17 9.41 4.73
N CYS A 211 16.46 8.30 4.88
CA CYS A 211 16.87 7.18 5.73
C CYS A 211 17.42 6.00 4.92
N PRO A 212 18.27 5.13 5.51
CA PRO A 212 18.95 4.03 4.80
C PRO A 212 18.03 2.99 4.15
N ARG A 213 16.75 2.94 4.55
CA ARG A 213 15.74 2.06 3.94
C ARG A 213 15.30 2.51 2.54
N THR A 214 15.67 3.72 2.12
CA THR A 214 15.44 4.21 0.75
C THR A 214 16.09 3.25 -0.24
N SER A 215 15.33 2.83 -1.25
CA SER A 215 15.79 1.86 -2.25
C SER A 215 15.61 2.42 -3.65
N ALA A 216 16.62 2.17 -4.49
CA ALA A 216 16.53 2.41 -5.92
C ALA A 216 16.62 1.08 -6.67
N ASN A 217 15.79 0.91 -7.70
CA ASN A 217 15.81 -0.26 -8.56
C ASN A 217 16.27 0.18 -9.96
N PRO A 218 17.33 -0.43 -10.53
CA PRO A 218 17.82 -0.10 -11.88
C PRO A 218 16.87 -0.56 -13.00
N GLY A 219 15.80 -1.31 -12.69
CA GLY A 219 14.83 -1.76 -13.66
C GLY A 219 15.48 -2.63 -14.75
N PHE A 220 15.27 -2.27 -16.01
CA PHE A 220 15.85 -3.00 -17.16
C PHE A 220 17.27 -2.53 -17.55
N LEU A 221 17.88 -1.61 -16.77
CA LEU A 221 19.16 -1.04 -17.12
C LEU A 221 20.29 -2.07 -17.21
N GLU A 222 20.33 -3.05 -16.31
CA GLU A 222 21.39 -4.06 -16.30
C GLU A 222 21.36 -4.93 -17.55
N GLY A 223 20.17 -5.40 -17.92
CA GLY A 223 19.98 -6.15 -19.17
C GLY A 223 20.36 -5.31 -20.39
N ALA A 224 19.99 -4.02 -20.40
CA ALA A 224 20.35 -3.13 -21.50
C ALA A 224 21.86 -2.88 -21.59
N LEU A 225 22.58 -2.79 -20.46
CA LEU A 225 24.04 -2.70 -20.43
C LEU A 225 24.68 -3.98 -20.99
N GLN A 226 24.19 -5.15 -20.58
CA GLN A 226 24.66 -6.44 -21.08
C GLN A 226 24.42 -6.58 -22.59
N SER A 227 23.20 -6.34 -23.07
CA SER A 227 22.88 -6.40 -24.51
C SER A 227 23.66 -5.37 -25.32
N HIS A 228 23.96 -4.20 -24.74
CA HIS A 228 24.83 -3.23 -25.40
C HIS A 228 26.26 -3.74 -25.52
N CYS A 229 26.78 -4.43 -24.51
CA CYS A 229 28.12 -5.01 -24.56
C CYS A 229 28.25 -6.18 -25.54
N GLU A 230 27.17 -6.92 -25.79
CA GLU A 230 27.13 -7.96 -26.82
C GLU A 230 27.19 -7.38 -28.24
N THR A 231 26.60 -6.20 -28.46
CA THR A 231 26.50 -5.55 -29.78
C THR A 231 27.62 -4.54 -30.04
N ALA A 232 28.17 -3.93 -29.00
CA ALA A 232 29.20 -2.90 -29.07
C ALA A 232 30.24 -3.08 -27.93
N PRO A 233 31.11 -4.10 -28.00
CA PRO A 233 32.02 -4.50 -26.92
C PRO A 233 33.14 -3.47 -26.62
N LYS A 234 33.22 -2.38 -27.39
CA LYS A 234 34.23 -1.32 -27.22
C LYS A 234 33.82 -0.26 -26.18
N ALA A 235 32.59 -0.29 -25.66
CA ALA A 235 32.18 0.67 -24.65
C ALA A 235 33.01 0.49 -23.36
N ALA A 236 33.32 1.59 -22.68
CA ALA A 236 34.26 1.60 -21.57
C ALA A 236 33.86 0.70 -20.38
N TRP A 237 32.57 0.41 -20.23
CA TRP A 237 32.00 -0.43 -19.18
C TRP A 237 31.80 -1.90 -19.58
N CYS A 238 32.11 -2.27 -20.82
CA CYS A 238 32.09 -3.67 -21.23
C CYS A 238 33.39 -4.33 -20.81
N GLU A 239 33.31 -5.49 -20.15
CA GLU A 239 34.50 -6.26 -19.81
C GLU A 239 35.30 -6.52 -21.10
N LYS A 240 36.56 -6.06 -21.12
CA LYS A 240 37.48 -6.39 -22.21
C LYS A 240 37.68 -7.91 -22.19
N LYS A 241 37.01 -8.62 -23.09
CA LYS A 241 37.45 -9.98 -23.43
C LYS A 241 38.90 -9.87 -23.90
N PRO A 242 39.82 -10.67 -23.34
CA PRO A 242 41.22 -10.62 -23.78
C PRO A 242 41.28 -10.92 -25.27
N GLU A 243 41.78 -9.96 -26.05
CA GLU A 243 42.26 -10.21 -27.41
C GLU A 243 43.41 -11.20 -27.30
N LYS A 244 43.15 -12.47 -27.60
CA LYS A 244 44.18 -13.37 -28.11
C LYS A 244 43.69 -14.08 -29.35
N ALA A 245 44.44 -13.79 -30.41
CA ALA A 245 44.45 -14.42 -31.71
C ALA A 245 44.51 -15.95 -31.62
N GLU A 246 43.86 -16.64 -32.57
CA GLU A 246 44.54 -17.33 -33.67
C GLU A 246 43.50 -17.94 -34.65
N THR A 247 43.72 -17.62 -35.93
CA THR A 247 43.33 -18.27 -37.21
C THR A 247 42.03 -19.10 -37.39
N PRO A 248 41.33 -18.94 -38.54
CA PRO A 248 40.05 -19.60 -38.80
C PRO A 248 40.28 -21.02 -39.34
N GLU A 249 39.86 -22.03 -38.59
CA GLU A 249 39.61 -23.37 -39.13
C GLU A 249 38.09 -23.58 -39.27
N LYS A 250 37.69 -23.88 -40.52
CA LYS A 250 36.41 -24.33 -41.10
C LYS A 250 35.12 -24.24 -40.25
N PRO A 251 34.00 -23.80 -40.86
CA PRO A 251 32.72 -23.75 -40.17
C PRO A 251 32.20 -25.16 -39.91
N ASP A 252 32.23 -25.58 -38.65
CA ASP A 252 31.50 -26.76 -38.21
C ASP A 252 30.03 -26.36 -38.02
N LEU A 253 29.14 -27.04 -38.75
CA LEU A 253 27.68 -26.82 -38.83
C LEU A 253 26.94 -27.20 -37.53
N ARG A 254 27.49 -26.83 -36.37
CA ARG A 254 26.89 -27.05 -35.04
C ARG A 254 26.49 -25.74 -34.34
N TYR A 255 26.81 -24.58 -34.91
CA TYR A 255 26.56 -23.28 -34.28
C TYR A 255 25.16 -22.69 -34.55
N GLY A 256 24.38 -23.25 -35.47
CA GLY A 256 22.96 -22.87 -35.68
C GLY A 256 22.06 -23.31 -34.52
N ASP A 257 22.39 -24.43 -33.88
CA ASP A 257 21.54 -25.10 -32.89
C ASP A 257 21.63 -24.50 -31.48
N ALA A 258 22.61 -23.61 -31.24
CA ALA A 258 22.80 -22.91 -29.97
C ALA A 258 22.14 -21.52 -29.96
N LEU A 259 22.03 -20.86 -31.12
CA LEU A 259 21.31 -19.59 -31.24
C LEU A 259 19.79 -19.80 -31.11
N ASP A 260 19.26 -20.88 -31.71
CA ASP A 260 17.84 -21.21 -31.65
C ASP A 260 17.38 -21.62 -30.22
N LYS A 261 18.26 -22.29 -29.46
CA LYS A 261 18.00 -22.64 -28.05
C LYS A 261 17.92 -21.44 -27.10
N VAL A 262 18.54 -20.31 -27.44
CA VAL A 262 18.47 -19.09 -26.62
C VAL A 262 17.19 -18.30 -26.93
N THR A 263 16.74 -18.29 -28.18
CA THR A 263 15.44 -17.70 -28.58
C THR A 263 14.23 -18.48 -28.09
N ASP A 264 14.37 -19.77 -27.82
CA ASP A 264 13.29 -20.63 -27.35
C ASP A 264 13.05 -20.58 -25.83
N LYS A 265 13.97 -20.02 -25.02
CA LYS A 265 13.80 -19.95 -23.55
C LYS A 265 12.48 -19.30 -23.10
N PRO A 266 12.04 -18.17 -23.66
CA PRO A 266 10.74 -17.59 -23.30
C PRO A 266 9.56 -18.48 -23.72
N ALA A 267 9.69 -19.23 -24.82
CA ALA A 267 8.66 -20.14 -25.30
C ALA A 267 8.55 -21.38 -24.41
N VAL A 268 9.69 -21.96 -24.01
CA VAL A 268 9.80 -23.07 -23.05
C VAL A 268 9.22 -22.67 -21.70
N GLN A 269 9.54 -21.46 -21.18
CA GLN A 269 8.98 -20.97 -19.92
C GLN A 269 7.45 -20.80 -19.97
N ARG A 270 6.91 -20.28 -21.09
CA ARG A 270 5.45 -20.20 -21.28
C ARG A 270 4.80 -21.57 -21.32
N LYS A 271 5.41 -22.54 -22.00
CA LYS A 271 4.92 -23.93 -22.03
C LYS A 271 5.00 -24.60 -20.68
N HIS A 272 6.08 -24.39 -19.93
CA HIS A 272 6.22 -24.89 -18.58
C HIS A 272 5.10 -24.35 -17.69
N ALA A 273 4.84 -23.04 -17.71
CA ALA A 273 3.73 -22.43 -16.96
C ALA A 273 2.36 -23.04 -17.34
N GLN A 274 2.09 -23.25 -18.63
CA GLN A 274 0.85 -23.88 -19.09
C GLN A 274 0.69 -25.32 -18.60
N LEU A 275 1.76 -26.12 -18.66
CA LEU A 275 1.74 -27.51 -18.20
C LEU A 275 1.56 -27.59 -16.67
N VAL A 276 2.23 -26.71 -15.92
CA VAL A 276 2.09 -26.61 -14.46
C VAL A 276 0.67 -26.19 -14.08
N ASP A 277 0.07 -25.21 -14.77
CA ASP A 277 -1.30 -24.77 -14.50
C ASP A 277 -2.33 -25.85 -14.82
N ALA A 278 -2.17 -26.58 -15.92
CA ALA A 278 -3.04 -27.71 -16.26
C ALA A 278 -2.95 -28.82 -15.20
N PHE A 279 -1.72 -29.20 -14.82
CA PHE A 279 -1.47 -30.19 -13.78
C PHE A 279 -2.06 -29.76 -12.43
N ARG A 280 -1.95 -28.46 -12.09
CA ARG A 280 -2.54 -27.91 -10.86
C ARG A 280 -4.06 -28.06 -10.83
N ARG A 281 -4.75 -27.78 -11.94
CA ARG A 281 -6.22 -27.97 -12.02
C ARG A 281 -6.63 -29.42 -11.86
N GLU A 282 -5.87 -30.35 -12.46
CA GLU A 282 -6.11 -31.78 -12.29
C GLU A 282 -5.84 -32.25 -10.86
N ALA A 283 -4.77 -31.73 -10.24
CA ALA A 283 -4.45 -32.00 -8.84
C ALA A 283 -5.53 -31.47 -7.89
N ASP A 284 -6.05 -30.26 -8.12
CA ASP A 284 -7.17 -29.70 -7.37
C ASP A 284 -8.44 -30.56 -7.49
N ALA A 285 -8.78 -31.00 -8.71
CA ALA A 285 -9.91 -31.89 -8.95
C ALA A 285 -9.73 -33.25 -8.25
N ALA A 286 -8.53 -33.82 -8.25
CA ALA A 286 -8.24 -35.05 -7.54
C ALA A 286 -8.30 -34.87 -6.01
N CYS A 287 -7.76 -33.76 -5.49
CA CYS A 287 -7.81 -33.44 -4.06
C CYS A 287 -9.24 -33.22 -3.56
N SER A 288 -10.11 -32.59 -4.34
CA SER A 288 -11.53 -32.46 -3.99
C SER A 288 -12.24 -33.82 -3.87
N LYS A 289 -11.89 -34.80 -4.72
CA LYS A 289 -12.42 -36.17 -4.64
C LYS A 289 -11.92 -36.91 -3.39
N GLU A 290 -10.66 -36.71 -3.02
CA GLU A 290 -10.08 -37.30 -1.80
C GLU A 290 -10.66 -36.69 -0.51
N LEU A 291 -11.01 -35.40 -0.54
CA LEU A 291 -11.63 -34.71 0.60
C LEU A 291 -13.14 -34.94 0.71
N ALA A 292 -13.81 -35.36 -0.35
CA ALA A 292 -15.25 -35.64 -0.35
C ALA A 292 -15.71 -36.60 0.78
N PRO A 293 -15.06 -37.75 1.06
CA PRO A 293 -15.44 -38.62 2.17
C PRO A 293 -15.22 -37.97 3.55
N VAL A 294 -14.16 -37.18 3.72
CA VAL A 294 -13.89 -36.43 4.96
C VAL A 294 -14.99 -35.40 5.18
N GLN A 295 -15.34 -34.63 4.15
CA GLN A 295 -16.43 -33.65 4.21
C GLN A 295 -17.79 -34.29 4.46
N ALA A 296 -18.07 -35.46 3.87
CA ALA A 296 -19.29 -36.22 4.11
C ALA A 296 -19.37 -36.71 5.57
N CYS A 297 -18.27 -37.19 6.14
CA CYS A 297 -18.18 -37.57 7.56
C CYS A 297 -18.43 -36.38 8.48
N LEU A 298 -17.82 -35.23 8.19
CA LEU A 298 -18.00 -34.00 8.97
C LEU A 298 -19.44 -33.50 8.92
N ARG A 299 -20.09 -33.47 7.74
CA ARG A 299 -21.50 -33.10 7.59
C ARG A 299 -22.47 -34.05 8.30
N LYS A 300 -22.15 -35.35 8.33
CA LYS A 300 -22.94 -36.34 9.07
C LYS A 300 -22.82 -36.16 10.58
N SER A 301 -21.64 -35.77 11.06
CA SER A 301 -21.37 -35.58 12.49
C SER A 301 -21.89 -34.24 13.01
N CYS A 302 -21.88 -33.21 12.17
CA CYS A 302 -22.31 -31.85 12.52
C CYS A 302 -23.30 -31.35 11.44
N PRO A 303 -24.62 -31.50 11.65
CA PRO A 303 -25.63 -31.02 10.70
C PRO A 303 -25.57 -29.50 10.54
N ASP A 304 -26.00 -29.01 9.37
CA ASP A 304 -26.03 -27.59 9.08
C ASP A 304 -27.04 -26.85 9.97
N ALA A 305 -26.64 -25.68 10.48
CA ALA A 305 -27.53 -24.84 11.28
C ALA A 305 -28.72 -24.37 10.43
N ALA A 306 -29.94 -24.71 10.88
CA ALA A 306 -31.17 -24.18 10.29
C ALA A 306 -31.32 -22.70 10.66
N GLY A 307 -31.41 -21.82 9.67
CA GLY A 307 -31.57 -20.39 9.92
C GLY A 307 -31.46 -19.53 8.66
N PRO A 308 -31.71 -18.21 8.79
CA PRO A 308 -31.61 -17.28 7.68
C PRO A 308 -30.18 -17.23 7.11
N SER A 309 -30.06 -16.93 5.82
CA SER A 309 -28.74 -16.86 5.17
C SER A 309 -27.86 -15.76 5.80
N GLU A 310 -26.54 -15.93 5.72
CA GLU A 310 -25.60 -14.91 6.22
C GLU A 310 -25.75 -13.57 5.50
N ALA A 311 -26.14 -13.60 4.22
CA ALA A 311 -26.46 -12.42 3.45
C ALA A 311 -27.65 -11.65 4.03
N SER A 312 -28.70 -12.36 4.47
CA SER A 312 -29.88 -11.78 5.11
C SER A 312 -29.54 -11.10 6.44
N CYS A 313 -28.65 -11.71 7.24
CA CYS A 313 -28.20 -11.10 8.51
C CYS A 313 -27.28 -9.88 8.28
N LYS A 314 -26.47 -9.88 7.21
CA LYS A 314 -25.60 -8.75 6.84
C LYS A 314 -26.35 -7.56 6.24
N SER A 315 -27.52 -7.79 5.64
CA SER A 315 -28.35 -6.72 5.09
C SER A 315 -29.13 -5.91 6.13
N MET A 316 -29.16 -6.36 7.39
CA MET A 316 -29.87 -5.67 8.46
C MET A 316 -29.08 -4.40 8.88
N PRO A 317 -29.72 -3.21 8.92
CA PRO A 317 -29.05 -2.01 9.42
C PRO A 317 -28.78 -2.12 10.92
N ASN A 318 -27.68 -1.53 11.40
CA ASN A 318 -27.36 -1.51 12.82
C ASN A 318 -28.45 -0.82 13.64
N ARG A 319 -28.75 -1.36 14.83
CA ARG A 319 -29.68 -0.73 15.78
C ARG A 319 -29.17 0.68 16.14
N PRO A 320 -30.03 1.72 16.12
CA PRO A 320 -29.61 3.08 16.46
C PRO A 320 -28.94 3.14 17.85
N ALA A 321 -27.72 3.67 17.90
CA ALA A 321 -26.96 3.83 19.14
C ALA A 321 -26.91 5.30 19.56
N ARG A 322 -26.93 5.57 20.87
CA ARG A 322 -26.69 6.93 21.39
C ARG A 322 -25.21 7.26 21.25
N ILE A 323 -24.91 8.25 20.43
CA ILE A 323 -23.59 8.89 20.42
C ILE A 323 -23.57 9.81 21.64
N LEU A 324 -22.94 9.37 22.73
CA LEU A 324 -22.65 10.24 23.87
C LEU A 324 -21.55 11.21 23.40
N GLY A 325 -21.95 12.38 22.90
CA GLY A 325 -21.02 13.48 22.65
C GLY A 325 -20.32 13.90 23.95
N PRO A 326 -19.14 14.54 23.87
CA PRO A 326 -18.46 15.04 25.05
C PRO A 326 -19.40 16.00 25.78
N LEU A 327 -19.77 15.64 27.02
CA LEU A 327 -20.45 16.51 27.96
C LEU A 327 -19.51 17.66 28.29
N LEU A 328 -19.53 18.71 27.47
CA LEU A 328 -18.86 19.96 27.78
C LEU A 328 -19.63 20.60 28.94
N THR A 329 -19.20 20.31 30.17
CA THR A 329 -19.56 21.09 31.35
C THR A 329 -18.90 22.46 31.23
N ARG A 330 -19.57 23.37 30.53
CA ARG A 330 -19.20 24.79 30.55
C ARG A 330 -19.20 25.23 32.02
N SER A 331 -18.03 25.56 32.57
CA SER A 331 -17.92 26.03 33.95
C SER A 331 -18.52 27.44 34.03
N ASP A 332 -19.78 27.54 34.41
CA ASP A 332 -20.57 28.78 34.51
C ASP A 332 -20.18 29.69 35.71
N SER A 333 -18.97 29.59 36.24
CA SER A 333 -18.58 30.19 37.55
C SER A 333 -18.11 31.65 37.52
N GLY A 334 -18.25 32.38 36.41
CA GLY A 334 -17.87 33.81 36.34
C GLY A 334 -18.95 34.77 36.87
N PRO A 335 -18.56 35.95 37.43
CA PRO A 335 -19.51 36.96 37.89
C PRO A 335 -20.38 37.48 36.73
N CYS A 336 -21.69 37.52 36.95
CA CYS A 336 -22.70 37.70 35.89
C CYS A 336 -23.80 38.65 36.41
N ASN A 337 -24.15 39.66 35.61
CA ASN A 337 -25.20 40.63 35.98
C ASN A 337 -26.61 40.03 35.79
N ALA A 338 -27.65 40.70 36.31
CA ALA A 338 -29.05 40.21 36.28
C ALA A 338 -29.63 39.96 34.87
N ARG A 339 -29.02 40.54 33.82
CA ARG A 339 -29.36 40.26 32.42
C ARG A 339 -28.74 38.94 31.97
N CYS A 340 -27.44 38.78 32.22
CA CYS A 340 -26.69 37.56 31.94
C CYS A 340 -27.25 36.32 32.70
N GLN A 341 -27.82 36.48 33.89
CA GLN A 341 -28.47 35.37 34.62
C GLN A 341 -29.74 34.87 33.93
N ARG A 342 -30.59 35.78 33.44
CA ARG A 342 -31.81 35.42 32.69
C ARG A 342 -31.49 34.73 31.36
N GLU A 343 -30.54 35.27 30.61
CA GLU A 343 -30.07 34.66 29.36
C GLU A 343 -29.48 33.25 29.58
N ARG A 344 -28.85 32.98 30.75
CA ARG A 344 -28.36 31.64 31.12
C ARG A 344 -29.48 30.67 31.49
N GLU A 345 -30.50 31.12 32.21
CA GLU A 345 -31.66 30.29 32.58
C GLU A 345 -32.47 29.91 31.34
N GLU A 346 -32.71 30.86 30.43
CA GLU A 346 -33.35 30.62 29.13
C GLU A 346 -32.56 29.60 28.30
N ALA A 347 -31.23 29.76 28.18
CA ALA A 347 -30.38 28.81 27.46
C ALA A 347 -30.37 27.40 28.08
N ARG A 348 -30.50 27.27 29.41
CA ARG A 348 -30.59 25.96 30.09
C ARG A 348 -31.92 25.28 29.83
N GLU A 349 -33.01 26.05 29.85
CA GLU A 349 -34.35 25.57 29.54
C GLU A 349 -34.46 25.14 28.07
N GLU A 350 -33.95 25.95 27.14
CA GLU A 350 -33.86 25.59 25.73
C GLU A 350 -33.05 24.32 25.50
N ALA A 351 -31.87 24.20 26.12
CA ALA A 351 -31.04 23.00 26.04
C ALA A 351 -31.68 21.77 26.70
N ARG A 352 -32.59 21.95 27.68
CA ARG A 352 -33.36 20.85 28.27
C ARG A 352 -34.43 20.37 27.29
N LEU A 353 -35.20 21.29 26.73
CA LEU A 353 -36.24 20.98 25.75
C LEU A 353 -35.66 20.35 24.46
N GLU A 354 -34.50 20.82 24.01
CA GLU A 354 -33.80 20.23 22.88
C GLU A 354 -33.39 18.78 23.16
N ARG A 355 -32.83 18.51 24.35
CA ARG A 355 -32.49 17.14 24.78
C ARG A 355 -33.71 16.24 24.91
N GLU A 356 -34.85 16.76 25.36
CA GLU A 356 -36.11 16.00 25.41
C GLU A 356 -36.57 15.62 24.00
N ARG A 357 -36.57 16.55 23.04
CA ARG A 357 -36.89 16.28 21.63
C ARG A 357 -35.93 15.28 20.99
N GLU A 358 -34.63 15.40 21.25
CA GLU A 358 -33.64 14.43 20.78
C GLU A 358 -33.87 13.04 21.39
N ASN A 359 -34.25 12.97 22.67
CA ASN A 359 -34.58 11.71 23.32
C ASN A 359 -35.81 11.05 22.71
N ASP A 360 -36.85 11.83 22.41
CA ASP A 360 -38.08 11.32 21.81
C ASP A 360 -37.85 10.84 20.38
N THR A 361 -37.18 11.64 19.54
CA THR A 361 -36.80 11.23 18.17
C THR A 361 -35.85 10.03 18.15
N PHE A 362 -34.99 9.87 19.16
CA PHE A 362 -34.18 8.67 19.32
C PHE A 362 -35.04 7.45 19.69
N ARG A 363 -35.98 7.59 20.63
CA ARG A 363 -36.90 6.51 21.02
C ARG A 363 -37.77 6.05 19.84
N GLU A 364 -38.27 6.98 19.04
CA GLU A 364 -39.05 6.66 17.83
C GLU A 364 -38.23 5.86 16.82
N ARG A 365 -36.97 6.27 16.56
CA ARG A 365 -36.07 5.52 15.65
C ARG A 365 -35.76 4.12 16.15
N VAL A 366 -35.55 3.95 17.46
CA VAL A 366 -35.32 2.63 18.06
C VAL A 366 -36.58 1.77 17.96
N ALA A 367 -37.75 2.32 18.27
CA ALA A 367 -39.01 1.59 18.16
C ALA A 367 -39.33 1.18 16.71
N ALA A 368 -39.07 2.05 15.74
CA ALA A 368 -39.22 1.74 14.31
C ALA A 368 -38.27 0.62 13.86
N TRP A 369 -37.02 0.63 14.35
CA TRP A 369 -36.08 -0.44 14.08
C TRP A 369 -36.51 -1.76 14.73
N ASP A 370 -36.89 -1.73 16.02
CA ASP A 370 -37.33 -2.92 16.76
C ASP A 370 -38.60 -3.53 16.12
N ALA A 371 -39.54 -2.72 15.62
CA ALA A 371 -40.74 -3.20 14.94
C ALA A 371 -40.44 -3.93 13.61
N GLN A 372 -39.40 -3.50 12.88
CA GLN A 372 -39.08 -4.05 11.57
C GLN A 372 -38.08 -5.20 11.63
N TRP A 373 -37.11 -5.15 12.55
CA TRP A 373 -35.91 -6.01 12.50
C TRP A 373 -35.73 -6.92 13.71
N SER A 374 -36.48 -6.76 14.80
CA SER A 374 -36.28 -7.56 16.03
C SER A 374 -36.40 -9.08 15.81
N GLY A 375 -37.40 -9.51 15.03
CA GLY A 375 -37.59 -10.93 14.71
C GLY A 375 -36.41 -11.52 13.94
N LEU A 376 -35.89 -10.79 12.95
CA LEU A 376 -34.71 -11.20 12.17
C LEU A 376 -33.44 -11.15 13.02
N ALA A 377 -33.29 -10.12 13.86
CA ALA A 377 -32.15 -9.97 14.75
C ALA A 377 -32.00 -11.16 15.70
N ASN A 378 -33.10 -11.59 16.34
CA ASN A 378 -33.11 -12.75 17.22
C ASN A 378 -32.73 -14.04 16.46
N GLN A 379 -33.31 -14.26 15.28
CA GLN A 379 -32.97 -15.41 14.43
C GLN A 379 -31.51 -15.40 13.98
N CYS A 380 -30.94 -14.21 13.71
CA CYS A 380 -29.54 -14.06 13.35
C CYS A 380 -28.60 -14.29 14.53
N GLU A 381 -28.98 -13.90 15.76
CA GLU A 381 -28.24 -14.21 16.98
C GLU A 381 -28.24 -15.70 17.29
N GLU A 382 -29.42 -16.35 17.22
CA GLU A 382 -29.55 -17.81 17.38
C GLU A 382 -28.73 -18.56 16.33
N ASN A 383 -28.79 -18.15 15.07
CA ASN A 383 -27.99 -18.74 14.00
C ASN A 383 -26.48 -18.52 14.23
N LYS A 384 -26.08 -17.35 14.75
CA LYS A 384 -24.68 -17.09 15.11
C LYS A 384 -24.20 -18.04 16.21
N GLN A 385 -25.03 -18.28 17.22
CA GLN A 385 -24.73 -19.26 18.27
C GLN A 385 -24.70 -20.69 17.73
N ALA A 386 -25.67 -21.08 16.89
CA ALA A 386 -25.73 -22.39 16.26
C ALA A 386 -24.50 -22.66 15.37
N ARG A 387 -24.05 -21.67 14.59
CA ARG A 387 -22.81 -21.75 13.79
C ARG A 387 -21.56 -21.83 14.66
N ALA A 388 -21.52 -21.09 15.78
CA ALA A 388 -20.40 -21.20 16.72
C ALA A 388 -20.32 -22.62 17.32
N ALA A 389 -21.46 -23.20 17.70
CA ALA A 389 -21.56 -24.59 18.14
C ALA A 389 -21.17 -25.58 17.03
N GLN A 390 -21.58 -25.31 15.78
CA GLN A 390 -21.19 -26.11 14.62
C GLN A 390 -19.67 -26.08 14.40
N HIS A 391 -19.03 -24.91 14.52
CA HIS A 391 -17.57 -24.80 14.43
C HIS A 391 -16.86 -25.58 15.53
N GLN A 392 -17.37 -25.55 16.77
CA GLN A 392 -16.83 -26.37 17.86
C GLN A 392 -17.01 -27.87 17.58
N CYS A 393 -18.17 -28.28 17.05
CA CYS A 393 -18.44 -29.65 16.62
C CYS A 393 -17.47 -30.10 15.52
N PHE A 394 -17.20 -29.25 14.51
CA PHE A 394 -16.24 -29.53 13.46
C PHE A 394 -14.84 -29.73 14.03
N GLN A 395 -14.38 -28.87 14.94
CA GLN A 395 -13.07 -28.99 15.59
C GLN A 395 -12.95 -30.29 16.41
N ALA A 396 -14.01 -30.69 17.10
CA ALA A 396 -14.03 -31.95 17.85
C ALA A 396 -14.03 -33.18 16.91
N SER A 397 -14.77 -33.11 15.82
CA SER A 397 -14.95 -34.22 14.87
C SER A 397 -13.83 -34.33 13.83
N GLU A 398 -13.00 -33.29 13.69
CA GLU A 398 -11.90 -33.22 12.72
C GLU A 398 -10.91 -34.38 12.91
N ARG A 399 -10.57 -34.72 14.16
CA ARG A 399 -9.64 -35.82 14.45
C ARG A 399 -10.22 -37.20 14.11
N GLN A 400 -11.54 -37.36 14.20
CA GLN A 400 -12.21 -38.62 13.86
C GLN A 400 -12.44 -38.77 12.35
N CYS A 401 -12.87 -37.70 11.68
CA CYS A 401 -13.17 -37.72 10.25
C CYS A 401 -11.93 -37.50 9.36
N ASN A 402 -10.86 -36.90 9.89
CA ASN A 402 -9.62 -36.59 9.18
C ASN A 402 -8.36 -36.99 9.99
N PRO A 403 -8.16 -38.29 10.26
CA PRO A 403 -7.03 -38.76 11.07
C PRO A 403 -5.66 -38.45 10.45
N THR A 404 -5.61 -38.26 9.13
CA THR A 404 -4.38 -37.95 8.38
C THR A 404 -4.09 -36.45 8.28
N GLY A 405 -4.99 -35.58 8.77
CA GLY A 405 -4.84 -34.12 8.66
C GLY A 405 -4.85 -33.64 7.20
N LEU A 406 -5.51 -34.37 6.30
CA LEU A 406 -5.58 -34.04 4.89
C LEU A 406 -6.36 -32.73 4.70
N THR A 407 -5.67 -31.70 4.24
CA THR A 407 -6.28 -30.44 3.80
C THR A 407 -6.13 -30.31 2.28
N ALA A 408 -6.92 -29.43 1.66
CA ALA A 408 -6.78 -29.13 0.24
C ALA A 408 -5.35 -28.70 -0.12
N ARG A 409 -4.73 -27.91 0.77
CA ARG A 409 -3.36 -27.43 0.61
C ARG A 409 -2.33 -28.55 0.71
N THR A 410 -2.39 -29.39 1.75
CA THR A 410 -1.42 -30.49 1.91
C THR A 410 -1.56 -31.55 0.82
N CYS A 411 -2.79 -31.78 0.32
CA CYS A 411 -3.02 -32.67 -0.82
C CYS A 411 -2.40 -32.10 -2.10
N LEU A 412 -2.61 -30.80 -2.36
CA LEU A 412 -2.04 -30.12 -3.52
C LEU A 412 -0.51 -30.12 -3.44
N ASP A 413 0.07 -29.74 -2.30
CA ASP A 413 1.53 -29.71 -2.11
C ASP A 413 2.15 -31.10 -2.37
N ARG A 414 1.52 -32.17 -1.89
CA ARG A 414 1.97 -33.55 -2.15
C ARG A 414 1.96 -33.90 -3.64
N ARG A 415 0.94 -33.45 -4.39
CA ARG A 415 0.81 -33.73 -5.83
C ARG A 415 1.73 -32.87 -6.67
N MET A 416 1.96 -31.62 -6.28
CA MET A 416 2.84 -30.67 -6.97
C MET A 416 4.32 -31.09 -6.98
N VAL A 417 4.74 -32.00 -6.09
CA VAL A 417 6.08 -32.64 -6.17
C VAL A 417 6.30 -33.38 -7.50
N HIS A 418 5.21 -33.83 -8.13
CA HIS A 418 5.23 -34.50 -9.44
C HIS A 418 4.83 -33.56 -10.59
N ALA A 419 4.89 -32.24 -10.38
CA ALA A 419 4.59 -31.28 -11.43
C ALA A 419 5.57 -31.42 -12.61
N PRO A 420 5.14 -31.11 -13.84
CA PRO A 420 6.00 -31.13 -15.02
C PRO A 420 7.25 -30.25 -14.82
N THR A 421 8.42 -30.77 -15.18
CA THR A 421 9.68 -30.03 -15.10
C THR A 421 9.92 -29.20 -16.36
N GLU A 422 10.85 -28.25 -16.29
CA GLU A 422 11.28 -27.47 -17.47
C GLU A 422 11.77 -28.39 -18.61
N GLY A 423 12.48 -29.49 -18.30
CA GLY A 423 12.91 -30.46 -19.31
C GLY A 423 11.75 -31.19 -20.01
N ALA A 424 10.62 -31.41 -19.32
CA ALA A 424 9.42 -31.94 -19.96
C ALA A 424 8.78 -30.90 -20.90
N ALA A 425 8.81 -29.62 -20.51
CA ALA A 425 8.33 -28.52 -21.35
C ALA A 425 9.21 -28.31 -22.59
N GLU A 426 10.54 -28.45 -22.46
CA GLU A 426 11.48 -28.43 -23.58
C GLU A 426 11.18 -29.54 -24.59
N ALA A 427 10.96 -30.77 -24.12
CA ALA A 427 10.64 -31.90 -24.98
C ALA A 427 9.31 -31.72 -25.75
N VAL A 428 8.29 -31.13 -25.11
CA VAL A 428 7.01 -30.81 -25.76
C VAL A 428 7.18 -29.69 -26.79
N GLN A 429 7.90 -28.63 -26.44
CA GLN A 429 8.18 -27.52 -27.36
C GLN A 429 8.97 -27.98 -28.59
N ALA A 430 9.98 -28.83 -28.39
CA ALA A 430 10.78 -29.41 -29.47
C ALA A 430 9.97 -30.32 -30.40
N ARG A 431 8.99 -31.07 -29.87
CA ARG A 431 8.06 -31.86 -30.69
C ARG A 431 7.15 -30.95 -31.52
N GLU A 432 6.56 -29.92 -30.89
CA GLU A 432 5.70 -28.96 -31.60
C GLU A 432 6.43 -28.20 -32.71
N THR A 433 7.69 -27.80 -32.50
CA THR A 433 8.50 -27.15 -33.55
C THR A 433 8.83 -28.12 -34.68
N THR A 434 9.16 -29.38 -34.37
CA THR A 434 9.40 -30.42 -35.38
C THR A 434 8.14 -30.70 -36.21
N ASP A 435 6.97 -30.74 -35.58
CA ASP A 435 5.69 -30.96 -36.27
C ASP A 435 5.29 -29.77 -37.15
N ARG A 436 5.57 -28.53 -36.71
CA ARG A 436 5.40 -27.33 -37.55
C ARG A 436 6.30 -27.35 -38.78
N MET A 437 7.58 -27.69 -38.61
CA MET A 437 8.49 -27.79 -39.75
C MET A 437 8.07 -28.89 -40.73
N ARG A 438 7.51 -30.02 -40.24
CA ARG A 438 6.93 -31.05 -41.11
C ARG A 438 5.66 -30.60 -41.83
N ALA A 439 4.82 -29.80 -41.18
CA ALA A 439 3.60 -29.26 -41.78
C ALA A 439 3.90 -28.19 -42.84
N GLU A 440 4.90 -27.34 -42.63
CA GLU A 440 5.35 -26.34 -43.60
C GLU A 440 6.09 -26.94 -44.80
N GLN A 441 6.72 -28.11 -44.63
CA GLN A 441 7.34 -28.88 -45.72
C GLN A 441 6.35 -29.71 -46.54
N ARG A 442 5.06 -29.79 -46.18
CA ARG A 442 4.06 -30.39 -47.09
C ARG A 442 3.90 -29.46 -48.29
N PRO A 443 4.24 -29.90 -49.52
CA PRO A 443 3.96 -29.08 -50.69
C PRO A 443 2.44 -28.87 -50.77
N LYS A 444 2.02 -27.61 -50.89
CA LYS A 444 0.62 -27.18 -51.14
C LYS A 444 0.07 -27.65 -52.51
N PHE A 445 0.58 -28.75 -53.06
CA PHE A 445 0.18 -29.33 -54.33
C PHE A 445 -0.85 -30.46 -54.18
N LEU A 446 -1.30 -30.77 -52.97
CA LEU A 446 -2.27 -31.85 -52.71
C LEU A 446 -3.41 -31.47 -51.76
N ASP A 447 -3.84 -30.19 -51.78
CA ASP A 447 -5.18 -29.79 -51.35
C ASP A 447 -5.94 -29.17 -52.53
#